data_AF-A0A315X4M4-F1
#
_entry.id   AF-A0A315X4M4-F1
#
_cell.length_a   1.000
_cell.length_b   1.000
_cell.length_c   1.000
_cell.angle_alpha   90.00
_cell.angle_beta   90.00
_cell.angle_gamma   90.00
#
_symmetry.space_group_name_H-M   'P 1'
#
loop_
_entity.id
_entity.type
_entity.pdbx_description
1 polymer ?
#
loop_
_entity_poly.entity_id
_entity_poly.type
_entity_poly.pdbx_seq_one_letter_code
_entity_poly.pdbx_strand_id
1 'polypeptide(L)'
;MTIASFRPLFAAAALAMALLGALSVALFGGSQTPASAYNTYTVEVNQEGFNPRTCNINRGDAVVFKNAGNAPIRVYIPGFGGLPPAFDQTLKPGETSASPLRFDAGGNYLYYSEFGDFVTISTPKTSNAGQVSCSKEAPTPTPTPTATPGPPPTPTPVRPSNCTWVGCAVSLGVASDGN
;
A
#
# COMPACT_ATOMS: atom_id res chain seq x y z
N MET A 1 -13.22 -36.53 -63.01
CA MET A 1 -12.52 -37.56 -62.20
C MET A 1 -11.18 -36.98 -61.77
N THR A 2 -10.74 -37.32 -60.55
CA THR A 2 -9.39 -37.13 -59.96
C THR A 2 -8.98 -35.77 -59.35
N ILE A 3 -9.12 -35.69 -58.02
CA ILE A 3 -8.14 -35.42 -56.94
C ILE A 3 -7.07 -34.32 -57.11
N ALA A 4 -7.08 -33.36 -56.17
CA ALA A 4 -5.92 -32.73 -55.50
C ALA A 4 -6.43 -32.00 -54.23
N SER A 5 -5.75 -31.81 -53.11
CA SER A 5 -4.58 -32.41 -52.45
C SER A 5 -4.43 -31.68 -51.09
N PHE A 6 -4.33 -32.45 -50.01
CA PHE A 6 -3.70 -32.20 -48.70
C PHE A 6 -3.29 -30.79 -48.22
N ARG A 7 -3.94 -30.35 -47.11
CA ARG A 7 -3.44 -29.85 -45.80
C ARG A 7 -2.46 -28.64 -45.76
N PRO A 8 -2.32 -27.85 -44.65
CA PRO A 8 -3.01 -27.86 -43.34
C PRO A 8 -3.46 -26.44 -42.85
N LEU A 9 -4.63 -26.21 -42.24
CA LEU A 9 -4.99 -26.50 -40.83
C LEU A 9 -4.01 -26.09 -39.70
N PHE A 10 -3.08 -25.14 -39.91
CA PHE A 10 -2.23 -24.64 -38.80
C PHE A 10 -2.23 -23.12 -38.55
N ALA A 11 -2.98 -22.31 -39.30
CA ALA A 11 -2.89 -20.84 -39.16
C ALA A 11 -4.00 -20.18 -38.31
N ALA A 12 -5.00 -20.93 -37.82
CA ALA A 12 -6.20 -20.32 -37.23
C ALA A 12 -6.32 -20.42 -35.70
N ALA A 13 -5.35 -21.03 -35.00
CA ALA A 13 -5.42 -21.24 -33.55
C ALA A 13 -4.50 -20.33 -32.72
N ALA A 14 -3.72 -19.44 -33.35
CA ALA A 14 -2.80 -18.54 -32.64
C ALA A 14 -3.41 -17.16 -32.32
N LEU A 15 -4.53 -16.78 -32.93
CA LEU A 15 -5.10 -15.43 -32.77
C LEU A 15 -6.10 -15.31 -31.60
N ALA A 16 -6.61 -16.43 -31.05
CA ALA A 16 -7.67 -16.42 -30.04
C ALA A 16 -7.17 -16.55 -28.58
N MET A 17 -5.89 -16.84 -28.37
CA MET A 17 -5.28 -17.03 -27.03
C MET A 17 -4.39 -15.85 -26.59
N ALA A 18 -4.59 -14.66 -27.17
CA ALA A 18 -3.88 -13.44 -26.77
C ALA A 18 -4.81 -12.35 -26.18
N LEU A 19 -6.14 -12.51 -26.29
CA LEU A 19 -7.12 -11.49 -25.89
C LEU A 19 -7.85 -11.80 -24.58
N LEU A 20 -7.73 -13.00 -24.02
CA LEU A 20 -8.32 -13.38 -22.73
C LEU A 20 -7.31 -13.35 -21.56
N GLY A 21 -6.02 -13.10 -21.84
CA GLY A 21 -4.97 -12.99 -20.81
C GLY A 21 -4.80 -11.59 -20.20
N ALA A 22 -5.55 -10.59 -20.68
CA ALA A 22 -5.41 -9.19 -20.27
C ALA A 22 -6.41 -8.76 -19.18
N LEU A 23 -7.32 -9.63 -18.74
CA LEU A 23 -8.42 -9.26 -17.83
C LEU A 23 -8.39 -9.93 -16.44
N SER A 24 -7.26 -10.50 -16.03
CA SER A 24 -7.13 -11.15 -14.71
C SER A 24 -6.15 -10.45 -13.76
N VAL A 25 -5.36 -9.48 -14.23
CA VAL A 25 -4.37 -8.74 -13.42
C VAL A 25 -4.95 -7.43 -12.88
N ALA A 26 -6.23 -7.43 -12.50
CA ALA A 26 -6.87 -6.24 -11.93
C ALA A 26 -7.45 -6.45 -10.52
N LEU A 27 -7.48 -7.69 -10.00
CA LEU A 27 -8.18 -7.99 -8.75
C LEU A 27 -7.27 -8.30 -7.54
N PHE A 28 -5.95 -8.35 -7.74
CA PHE A 28 -4.97 -8.45 -6.64
C PHE A 28 -3.82 -7.45 -6.78
N GLY A 29 -4.06 -6.36 -7.51
CA GLY A 29 -3.20 -5.19 -7.44
C GLY A 29 -3.33 -4.60 -6.05
N GLY A 30 -2.45 -5.03 -5.14
CA GLY A 30 -2.27 -4.37 -3.86
C GLY A 30 -2.27 -2.88 -4.10
N SER A 31 -3.04 -2.15 -3.30
CA SER A 31 -3.15 -0.71 -3.29
C SER A 31 -1.76 -0.10 -3.12
N GLN A 32 -1.01 0.00 -4.21
CA GLN A 32 0.14 0.87 -4.32
C GLN A 32 -0.45 2.26 -4.15
N THR A 33 -0.37 2.77 -2.93
CA THR A 33 -0.59 4.19 -2.67
C THR A 33 0.36 4.91 -3.62
N PRO A 34 -0.13 5.70 -4.58
CA PRO A 34 0.76 6.36 -5.53
C PRO A 34 1.78 7.17 -4.73
N ALA A 35 3.04 7.17 -5.19
CA ALA A 35 4.05 8.07 -4.66
C ALA A 35 3.45 9.48 -4.64
N SER A 36 3.40 10.10 -3.46
CA SER A 36 2.74 11.40 -3.30
C SER A 36 3.44 12.43 -4.17
N ALA A 37 2.67 13.14 -5.01
CA ALA A 37 3.17 14.23 -5.87
C ALA A 37 3.56 15.50 -5.09
N TYR A 38 3.54 15.44 -3.76
CA TYR A 38 3.75 16.54 -2.83
C TYR A 38 4.75 16.11 -1.76
N ASN A 39 5.47 17.06 -1.16
CA ASN A 39 6.28 16.75 0.00
C ASN A 39 5.38 16.72 1.23
N THR A 40 5.60 15.73 2.09
CA THR A 40 4.99 15.71 3.42
C THR A 40 6.03 16.08 4.47
N TYR A 41 5.62 16.87 5.43
CA TYR A 41 6.42 17.29 6.57
C TYR A 41 5.82 16.77 7.87
N THR A 42 6.66 16.46 8.83
CA THR A 42 6.24 15.96 10.14
C THR A 42 6.37 17.07 11.18
N VAL A 43 5.28 17.29 11.92
CA VAL A 43 5.30 18.08 13.15
C VAL A 43 5.11 17.12 14.32
N GLU A 44 6.07 17.09 15.23
CA GLU A 44 5.99 16.27 16.42
C GLU A 44 5.19 16.98 17.51
N VAL A 45 4.41 16.21 18.28
CA VAL A 45 3.68 16.69 19.45
C VAL A 45 4.00 15.79 20.64
N ASN A 46 4.28 16.40 21.79
CA ASN A 46 4.47 15.73 23.07
C ASN A 46 3.82 16.57 24.20
N GLN A 47 4.06 16.22 25.46
CA GLN A 47 3.52 16.96 26.60
C GLN A 47 4.13 18.35 26.82
N GLU A 48 5.27 18.66 26.19
CA GLU A 48 5.93 19.97 26.24
C GLU A 48 5.44 20.91 25.11
N GLY A 49 4.69 20.35 24.16
CA GLY A 49 4.07 21.07 23.05
C GLY A 49 4.47 20.52 21.68
N PHE A 50 4.51 21.41 20.69
CA PHE A 50 4.84 21.06 19.32
C PHE A 50 6.30 21.33 18.99
N ASN A 51 6.91 20.45 18.21
CA ASN A 51 8.24 20.59 17.66
C ASN A 51 8.23 20.40 16.12
N PRO A 52 8.48 21.45 15.33
CA PRO A 52 8.70 22.84 15.74
C PRO A 52 7.40 23.56 16.15
N ARG A 53 7.49 24.66 16.91
CA ARG A 53 6.34 25.56 17.21
C ARG A 53 5.87 26.38 16.01
N THR A 54 6.73 26.52 15.00
CA THR A 54 6.40 27.15 13.71
C THR A 54 6.94 26.30 12.59
N CYS A 55 6.05 25.91 11.68
CA CYS A 55 6.36 25.04 10.56
C CYS A 55 6.04 25.77 9.25
N ASN A 56 7.08 26.23 8.56
CA ASN A 56 6.96 26.84 7.24
C ASN A 56 7.11 25.76 6.16
N ILE A 57 6.15 25.66 5.24
CA ILE A 57 6.14 24.72 4.12
C ILE A 57 5.74 25.43 2.82
N ASN A 58 5.98 24.81 1.66
CA ASN A 58 5.53 25.38 0.39
C ASN A 58 4.04 25.13 0.17
N ARG A 59 3.44 25.88 -0.74
CA ARG A 59 2.07 25.65 -1.16
C ARG A 59 1.97 24.36 -1.98
N GLY A 60 0.95 23.56 -1.71
CA GLY A 60 0.73 22.25 -2.34
C GLY A 60 1.41 21.10 -1.60
N ASP A 61 2.25 21.38 -0.61
CA ASP A 61 2.81 20.37 0.29
C ASP A 61 1.81 20.01 1.40
N ALA A 62 2.19 19.02 2.21
CA ALA A 62 1.37 18.50 3.28
C ALA A 62 2.09 18.45 4.64
N VAL A 63 1.31 18.43 5.72
CA VAL A 63 1.80 18.15 7.08
C VAL A 63 1.09 16.94 7.66
N VAL A 64 1.83 16.13 8.40
CA VAL A 64 1.32 15.12 9.32
C VAL A 64 1.77 15.44 10.73
N PHE A 65 0.93 15.08 11.71
CA PHE A 65 1.28 15.18 13.13
C PHE A 65 1.73 13.83 13.64
N LYS A 66 2.82 13.78 14.39
CA LYS A 66 3.32 12.56 15.02
C LYS A 66 3.38 12.75 16.53
N ASN A 67 2.78 11.83 17.27
CA ASN A 67 2.90 11.81 18.71
C ASN A 67 4.29 11.26 19.12
N ALA A 68 5.16 12.15 19.59
CA ALA A 68 6.48 11.82 20.14
C ALA A 68 6.46 11.66 21.67
N GLY A 69 5.30 11.84 22.30
CA GLY A 69 5.08 11.62 23.72
C GLY A 69 4.84 10.15 24.08
N ASN A 70 4.57 9.93 25.36
CA ASN A 70 4.34 8.59 25.95
C ASN A 70 2.87 8.32 26.33
N ALA A 71 1.95 9.25 26.04
CA ALA A 71 0.51 9.09 26.25
C ALA A 71 -0.25 9.46 24.96
N PRO A 72 -1.51 9.04 24.77
CA PRO A 72 -2.33 9.55 23.68
C PRO A 72 -2.43 11.08 23.72
N ILE A 73 -2.35 11.72 22.56
CA ILE A 73 -2.42 13.18 22.42
C ILE A 73 -3.44 13.57 21.35
N ARG A 74 -4.40 14.42 21.69
CA ARG A 74 -5.36 15.01 20.76
C ARG A 74 -4.80 16.28 20.12
N VAL A 75 -4.85 16.35 18.79
CA VAL A 75 -4.53 17.52 17.96
C VAL A 75 -5.77 17.95 17.20
N TYR A 76 -6.14 19.22 17.27
CA TYR A 76 -7.40 19.71 16.70
C TYR A 76 -7.33 21.17 16.24
N ILE A 77 -8.28 21.55 15.39
CA ILE A 77 -8.64 22.94 15.10
C ILE A 77 -9.95 23.23 15.84
N PRO A 78 -10.04 24.24 16.71
CA PRO A 78 -11.29 24.56 17.39
C PRO A 78 -12.39 24.87 16.38
N GLY A 79 -13.58 24.29 16.59
CA GLY A 79 -14.77 24.64 15.81
C GLY A 79 -15.22 26.07 16.14
N PHE A 80 -15.68 26.81 15.12
CA PHE A 80 -16.27 28.13 15.30
C PHE A 80 -17.78 28.07 15.07
N GLY A 81 -18.56 28.73 15.92
CA GLY A 81 -20.01 28.92 15.69
C GLY A 81 -20.85 27.63 15.71
N GLY A 82 -20.43 26.60 16.46
CA GLY A 82 -21.16 25.33 16.56
C GLY A 82 -20.91 24.35 15.40
N LEU A 83 -20.03 24.71 14.45
CA LEU A 83 -19.56 23.77 13.44
C LEU A 83 -18.56 22.77 14.05
N PRO A 84 -18.54 21.51 13.55
CA PRO A 84 -17.54 20.54 13.98
C PRO A 84 -16.12 21.03 13.63
N PRO A 85 -15.11 20.61 14.41
CA PRO A 85 -13.71 20.93 14.12
C PRO A 85 -13.32 20.38 12.74
N ALA A 86 -12.68 21.22 11.92
CA ALA A 86 -12.24 20.84 10.57
C ALA A 86 -11.14 19.77 10.58
N PHE A 87 -10.44 19.65 11.71
CA PHE A 87 -9.48 18.59 11.99
C PHE A 87 -9.54 18.29 13.49
N ASP A 88 -9.62 17.00 13.83
CA ASP A 88 -9.65 16.52 15.20
C ASP A 88 -9.22 15.06 15.24
N GLN A 89 -8.04 14.78 15.77
CA GLN A 89 -7.49 13.43 15.86
C GLN A 89 -6.79 13.21 17.19
N THR A 90 -7.02 12.04 17.79
CA THR A 90 -6.27 11.56 18.97
C THR A 90 -5.26 10.51 18.52
N LEU A 91 -3.97 10.79 18.74
CA LEU A 91 -2.84 10.00 18.30
C LEU A 91 -2.28 9.20 19.47
N LYS A 92 -2.12 7.89 19.35
CA LYS A 92 -1.41 7.05 20.32
C LYS A 92 0.09 7.38 20.33
N PRO A 93 0.85 7.01 21.38
CA PRO A 93 2.30 7.16 21.39
C PRO A 93 2.95 6.56 20.14
N GLY A 94 3.76 7.34 19.43
CA GLY A 94 4.43 6.94 18.19
C GLY A 94 3.54 6.97 16.93
N GLU A 95 2.24 7.24 17.06
CA GLU A 95 1.30 7.29 15.94
C GLU A 95 1.41 8.59 15.15
N THR A 96 1.28 8.48 13.83
CA THR A 96 1.16 9.61 12.90
C THR A 96 -0.30 9.78 12.49
N SER A 97 -0.76 11.02 12.31
CA SER A 97 -2.11 11.34 11.83
C SER A 97 -2.47 10.57 10.56
N ALA A 98 -3.68 10.04 10.51
CA ALA A 98 -4.10 9.08 9.49
C ALA A 98 -4.12 9.62 8.05
N SER A 99 -4.17 10.94 7.87
CA SER A 99 -4.21 11.58 6.55
C SER A 99 -3.36 12.85 6.53
N PRO A 100 -2.47 13.02 5.54
CA PRO A 100 -1.71 14.25 5.36
C PRO A 100 -2.64 15.45 5.11
N LEU A 101 -2.41 16.53 5.85
CA LEU A 101 -3.13 17.78 5.70
C LEU A 101 -2.52 18.59 4.57
N ARG A 102 -3.30 18.86 3.52
CA ARG A 102 -2.84 19.58 2.32
C ARG A 102 -3.01 21.09 2.48
N PHE A 103 -1.99 21.84 2.09
CA PHE A 103 -1.99 23.31 2.18
C PHE A 103 -1.83 23.93 0.80
N ASP A 104 -2.92 23.93 0.02
CA ASP A 104 -2.92 24.49 -1.34
C ASP A 104 -3.16 26.00 -1.39
N ALA A 105 -3.48 26.64 -0.25
CA ALA A 105 -3.62 28.09 -0.13
C ALA A 105 -2.48 28.69 0.71
N GLY A 106 -2.20 29.97 0.47
CA GLY A 106 -1.24 30.76 1.26
C GLY A 106 -1.88 31.28 2.53
N GLY A 107 -1.25 31.07 3.70
CA GLY A 107 -1.84 31.47 4.97
C GLY A 107 -1.09 30.98 6.20
N ASN A 108 -1.69 31.26 7.36
CA ASN A 108 -1.26 30.71 8.65
C ASN A 108 -2.39 29.85 9.20
N TYR A 109 -2.06 28.64 9.61
CA TYR A 109 -2.99 27.64 10.10
C TYR A 109 -2.58 27.23 11.51
N LEU A 110 -3.50 27.37 12.47
CA LEU A 110 -3.26 27.09 13.87
C LEU A 110 -3.87 25.74 14.23
N TYR A 111 -3.05 24.87 14.79
CA TYR A 111 -3.45 23.59 15.36
C TYR A 111 -3.11 23.58 16.84
N TYR A 112 -4.00 22.99 17.65
CA TYR A 112 -3.91 22.98 19.09
C TYR A 112 -3.74 21.56 19.60
N SER A 113 -3.05 21.40 20.72
CA SER A 113 -3.05 20.16 21.49
C SER A 113 -4.06 20.24 22.62
N GLU A 114 -4.43 19.09 23.21
CA GLU A 114 -5.26 19.06 24.43
C GLU A 114 -4.60 19.74 25.64
N PHE A 115 -3.28 19.95 25.61
CA PHE A 115 -2.52 20.61 26.67
C PHE A 115 -2.55 22.14 26.55
N GLY A 116 -3.17 22.69 25.50
CA GLY A 116 -3.27 24.14 25.27
C GLY A 116 -2.10 24.75 24.49
N ASP A 117 -1.10 23.95 24.12
CA ASP A 117 -0.09 24.37 23.15
C ASP A 117 -0.67 24.50 21.74
N PHE A 118 0.03 25.25 20.89
CA PHE A 118 -0.32 25.36 19.49
C PHE A 118 0.93 25.39 18.59
N VAL A 119 0.72 25.02 17.33
CA VAL A 119 1.68 25.17 16.25
C VAL A 119 1.07 26.02 15.14
N THR A 120 1.89 26.89 14.56
CA THR A 120 1.54 27.61 13.34
C THR A 120 2.16 26.91 12.14
N ILE A 121 1.33 26.41 11.23
CA ILE A 121 1.75 26.01 9.90
C ILE A 121 1.62 27.22 8.99
N SER A 122 2.70 27.64 8.33
CA SER A 122 2.71 28.81 7.45
C SER A 122 3.07 28.42 6.03
N THR A 123 2.27 28.90 5.08
CA THR A 123 2.55 28.80 3.64
C THR A 123 2.74 30.20 3.04
N PRO A 124 3.61 30.37 2.03
CA PRO A 124 3.80 31.64 1.35
C PRO A 124 2.48 32.17 0.76
N LYS A 125 2.19 33.46 1.01
CA LYS A 125 0.95 34.10 0.56
C LYS A 125 0.96 34.48 -0.92
N THR A 126 2.11 34.91 -1.42
CA THR A 126 2.25 35.49 -2.77
C THR A 126 2.96 34.58 -3.77
N SER A 127 3.58 33.50 -3.32
CA SER A 127 4.34 32.54 -4.14
C SER A 127 3.95 31.09 -3.81
N ASN A 128 4.37 30.14 -4.65
CA ASN A 128 4.23 28.71 -4.34
C ASN A 128 5.34 28.20 -3.43
N ALA A 129 6.52 28.82 -3.47
CA ALA A 129 7.70 28.40 -2.71
C ALA A 129 8.18 29.49 -1.75
N GLY A 130 8.77 29.06 -0.64
CA GLY A 130 9.38 29.92 0.37
C GLY A 130 10.44 29.18 1.19
N GLN A 131 10.81 29.75 2.34
CA GLN A 131 11.71 29.08 3.27
C GLN A 131 10.96 27.96 3.99
N VAL A 132 11.48 26.73 3.89
CA VAL A 132 10.96 25.57 4.62
C VAL A 132 11.67 25.44 5.97
N SER A 133 10.91 25.21 7.05
CA SER A 133 11.47 25.08 8.41
C SER A 133 11.07 23.80 9.15
N CYS A 134 10.32 22.91 8.50
CA CYS A 134 9.85 21.67 9.11
C CYS A 134 10.67 20.47 8.65
N SER A 135 10.70 19.43 9.46
CA SER A 135 11.32 18.16 9.12
C SER A 135 10.51 17.47 8.03
N LYS A 136 11.18 17.11 6.93
CA LYS A 136 10.55 16.30 5.88
C LYS A 136 10.20 14.93 6.46
N GLU A 137 9.01 14.42 6.16
CA GLU A 137 8.60 13.09 6.57
C GLU A 137 9.53 12.04 5.95
N ALA A 138 9.92 11.05 6.76
CA ALA A 138 10.75 9.94 6.28
C ALA A 138 9.97 9.14 5.23
N PRO A 139 10.60 8.69 4.15
CA PRO A 139 9.93 7.86 3.16
C PRO A 139 9.44 6.57 3.82
N THR A 140 8.18 6.20 3.57
CA THR A 140 7.65 4.91 3.99
C THR A 140 8.48 3.80 3.32
N PRO A 141 8.98 2.80 4.06
CA PRO A 141 9.74 1.72 3.45
C PRO A 141 8.85 0.97 2.44
N THR A 142 9.36 0.78 1.22
CA THR A 142 8.68 -0.05 0.23
C THR A 142 8.60 -1.48 0.76
N PRO A 143 7.41 -2.11 0.80
CA PRO A 143 7.31 -3.50 1.24
C PRO A 143 8.19 -4.37 0.34
N THR A 144 9.08 -5.16 0.95
CA THR A 144 9.85 -6.16 0.21
C THR A 144 8.87 -7.20 -0.32
N PRO A 145 8.91 -7.56 -1.63
CA PRO A 145 8.03 -8.60 -2.16
C PRO A 145 8.28 -9.91 -1.39
N THR A 146 7.21 -10.44 -0.78
CA THR A 146 7.26 -11.77 -0.17
C THR A 146 7.52 -12.79 -1.26
N ALA A 147 8.57 -13.61 -1.11
CA ALA A 147 8.82 -14.70 -2.03
C ALA A 147 7.63 -15.67 -2.03
N THR A 148 7.07 -15.94 -3.21
CA THR A 148 6.01 -16.93 -3.37
C THR A 148 6.55 -18.30 -2.95
N PRO A 149 5.84 -19.07 -2.10
CA PRO A 149 6.22 -20.45 -1.80
C PRO A 149 6.33 -21.25 -3.11
N GLY A 150 7.45 -21.97 -3.27
CA GLY A 150 7.64 -22.86 -4.42
C GLY A 150 6.55 -23.95 -4.47
N PRO A 151 6.30 -24.54 -5.65
CA PRO A 151 5.33 -25.62 -5.76
C PRO A 151 5.72 -26.77 -4.80
N PRO A 152 4.72 -27.45 -4.20
CA PRO A 152 4.98 -28.59 -3.35
C PRO A 152 5.78 -29.65 -4.11
N PRO A 153 6.71 -30.36 -3.46
CA PRO A 153 7.45 -31.42 -4.12
C PRO A 153 6.47 -32.46 -4.69
N THR A 154 6.65 -32.81 -5.97
CA THR A 154 5.86 -33.86 -6.61
C THR A 154 6.01 -35.15 -5.79
N PRO A 155 4.92 -35.82 -5.38
CA PRO A 155 5.01 -37.06 -4.64
C PRO A 155 5.77 -38.09 -5.46
N THR A 156 6.85 -38.63 -4.89
CA THR A 156 7.59 -39.73 -5.50
C THR A 156 6.64 -40.92 -5.64
N PRO A 157 6.51 -41.54 -6.83
CA PRO A 157 5.68 -42.73 -7.00
C PRO A 157 6.06 -43.79 -5.98
N VAL A 158 5.11 -44.19 -5.14
CA VAL A 158 5.31 -45.30 -4.21
C VAL A 158 5.51 -46.56 -5.06
N ARG A 159 6.68 -47.18 -4.94
CA ARG A 159 6.93 -48.49 -5.54
C ARG A 159 5.89 -49.46 -4.97
N PRO A 160 5.03 -50.11 -5.78
CA PRO A 160 4.12 -51.13 -5.28
C PRO A 160 4.93 -52.24 -4.60
N SER A 161 4.47 -52.69 -3.44
CA SER A 161 5.10 -53.66 -2.53
C SER A 161 5.41 -55.03 -3.13
N ASN A 162 5.09 -55.23 -4.42
CA ASN A 162 5.05 -56.52 -5.09
C ASN A 162 6.09 -56.63 -6.21
N CYS A 163 6.97 -55.63 -6.37
CA CYS A 163 8.00 -55.63 -7.41
C CYS A 163 9.39 -55.87 -6.79
N THR A 164 9.85 -57.11 -6.88
CA THR A 164 11.26 -57.45 -6.73
C THR A 164 12.02 -57.07 -8.01
N TRP A 165 13.35 -57.08 -7.97
CA TRP A 165 14.25 -56.65 -9.07
C TRP A 165 14.09 -57.41 -10.40
N VAL A 166 13.11 -58.32 -10.53
CA VAL A 166 12.88 -59.20 -11.69
C VAL A 166 11.48 -59.03 -12.33
N GLY A 167 10.74 -57.96 -11.98
CA GLY A 167 9.51 -57.57 -12.66
C GLY A 167 8.24 -57.68 -11.81
N CYS A 168 7.18 -56.99 -12.24
CA CYS A 168 5.89 -56.94 -11.54
C CYS A 168 4.93 -58.00 -12.12
N ALA A 169 4.48 -58.93 -11.29
CA ALA A 169 3.42 -59.87 -11.66
C ALA A 169 2.08 -59.12 -11.70
N VAL A 170 1.55 -58.87 -12.89
CA VAL A 170 0.13 -58.53 -13.06
C VAL A 170 -0.68 -59.81 -12.93
N SER A 171 -1.29 -60.03 -11.77
CA SER A 171 -2.38 -61.00 -11.67
C SER A 171 -3.59 -60.41 -12.40
N LEU A 172 -3.99 -61.03 -13.51
CA LEU A 172 -5.22 -60.69 -14.23
C LEU A 172 -6.41 -60.92 -13.31
N GLY A 173 -7.13 -59.83 -13.01
CA GLY A 173 -8.47 -59.87 -12.43
C GLY A 173 -8.56 -59.52 -10.95
N VAL A 174 -8.41 -58.23 -10.61
CA VAL A 174 -9.19 -57.63 -9.51
C VAL A 174 -9.46 -56.18 -9.91
N ALA A 175 -10.68 -55.89 -10.35
CA ALA A 175 -11.22 -54.55 -10.39
C ALA A 175 -11.49 -54.10 -8.95
N SER A 176 -11.18 -52.84 -8.62
CA SER A 176 -11.90 -52.13 -7.57
C SER A 176 -11.82 -50.65 -7.87
N ASP A 177 -12.96 -50.12 -8.32
CA ASP A 177 -13.22 -48.69 -8.38
C ASP A 177 -13.02 -48.07 -6.99
N GLY A 178 -12.40 -46.89 -6.94
CA GLY A 178 -11.99 -46.24 -5.71
C GLY A 178 -12.30 -44.75 -5.72
N ASN A 179 -13.49 -44.45 -5.20
CA ASN A 179 -13.96 -43.26 -4.46
C ASN A 179 -13.09 -41.99 -4.42
#